data_AF-A0A4P7KW07-F1
#
_entry.id   AF-A0A4P7KW07-F1
#
_cell.length_a   1.000
_cell.length_b   1.000
_cell.length_c   1.000
_cell.angle_alpha   90.00
_cell.angle_beta   90.00
_cell.angle_gamma   90.00
#
_symmetry.space_group_name_H-M   'P 1'
#
loop_
_entity.id
_entity.type
_entity.pdbx_description
1 polymer ?
#
loop_
_entity_poly.entity_id
_entity_poly.type
_entity_poly.pdbx_seq_one_letter_code
_entity_poly.pdbx_strand_id
1 'polypeptide(L)'
;MAFGFKALRFTAWIAVPFFVIVVLFISAGILKHHNTIDLIQSVPNGETITLSSAITLIMGGCIVATLITPDMSRYSKNSRQVFWMVMVSIILGEFVINGLAILLARALNTSDVVTIMTQTAGGIGLLVVIFSTLRVNDINLYSSSLSIANSISVLTGKKVNYTIITLSIGIIGTTFSVLGILDKFVGFLTILGVVFPPIVGVMLTDYFIIKTHRNILKETQQGEKIPANKDTPLIGWNAVFACVIASILGITVETGIPTINSLLAASIIYVLLSIIKK
;
A
#
# COMPACT_ATOMS: atom_id res chain seq x y z
N MET A 1 -1.41 -2.53 20.71
CA MET A 1 -1.67 -1.10 21.04
C MET A 1 -1.38 -0.58 22.47
N ALA A 2 -1.56 -1.33 23.57
CA ALA A 2 -1.38 -0.78 24.94
C ALA A 2 0.08 -0.44 25.36
N PHE A 3 1.08 -0.94 24.62
CA PHE A 3 2.51 -0.86 25.00
C PHE A 3 3.35 0.16 24.19
N GLY A 4 2.71 1.04 23.40
CA GLY A 4 3.38 2.16 22.73
C GLY A 4 4.30 1.82 21.55
N PHE A 5 4.75 2.86 20.84
CA PHE A 5 5.51 2.78 19.58
C PHE A 5 6.85 2.03 19.68
N LYS A 6 7.46 2.01 20.88
CA LYS A 6 8.77 1.40 21.12
C LYS A 6 8.70 -0.14 21.15
N ALA A 7 7.67 -0.70 21.78
CA ALA A 7 7.41 -2.14 21.77
C ALA A 7 7.06 -2.62 20.36
N LEU A 8 6.28 -1.81 19.62
CA LEU A 8 6.00 -2.08 18.21
C LEU A 8 7.32 -2.21 17.42
N ARG A 9 8.19 -1.20 17.41
CA ARG A 9 9.40 -1.22 16.59
C ARG A 9 10.32 -2.41 16.88
N PHE A 10 10.46 -2.83 18.14
CA PHE A 10 11.29 -3.96 18.53
C PHE A 10 10.77 -5.29 17.98
N THR A 11 9.48 -5.57 18.12
CA THR A 11 8.89 -6.82 17.59
C THR A 11 8.97 -6.88 16.07
N ALA A 12 8.88 -5.75 15.35
CA ALA A 12 9.04 -5.76 13.88
C ALA A 12 10.45 -6.18 13.44
N TRP A 13 11.47 -5.75 14.18
CA TRP A 13 12.86 -6.08 13.89
C TRP A 13 13.15 -7.58 14.03
N ILE A 14 12.39 -8.30 14.84
CA ILE A 14 12.53 -9.75 15.04
C ILE A 14 11.58 -10.54 14.15
N ALA A 15 10.31 -10.13 14.06
CA ALA A 15 9.28 -10.88 13.36
C ALA A 15 9.51 -10.93 11.84
N VAL A 16 9.96 -9.83 11.23
CA VAL A 16 10.14 -9.77 9.76
C VAL A 16 11.27 -10.69 9.29
N PRO A 17 12.49 -10.64 9.86
CA PRO A 17 13.55 -11.59 9.48
C PRO A 17 13.14 -13.03 9.74
N PHE A 18 12.46 -13.30 10.86
CA PHE A 18 12.01 -14.65 11.19
C PHE A 18 11.00 -15.17 10.16
N PHE A 19 10.03 -14.35 9.74
CA PHE A 19 9.10 -14.68 8.68
C PHE A 19 9.82 -15.01 7.37
N VAL A 20 10.77 -14.16 6.96
CA VAL A 20 11.56 -14.37 5.73
C VAL A 20 12.36 -15.68 5.80
N ILE A 21 13.02 -15.96 6.93
CA ILE A 21 13.78 -17.21 7.13
C ILE A 21 12.87 -18.42 6.99
N VAL A 22 11.69 -18.39 7.61
CA VAL A 22 10.71 -19.49 7.56
C VAL A 22 10.21 -19.71 6.13
N VAL A 23 9.86 -18.64 5.41
CA VAL A 23 9.44 -18.73 4.00
C VAL A 23 10.56 -19.33 3.14
N LEU A 24 11.80 -18.88 3.30
CA LEU A 24 12.95 -19.40 2.56
C LEU A 24 13.23 -20.87 2.90
N PHE A 25 13.15 -21.25 4.17
CA PHE A 25 13.35 -22.62 4.61
C PHE A 25 12.29 -23.57 4.04
N ILE A 26 11.02 -23.19 4.12
CA ILE A 26 9.90 -23.93 3.53
C ILE A 26 10.08 -24.06 2.03
N SER A 27 10.42 -22.94 1.36
CA SER A 27 10.61 -22.92 -0.08
C SER A 27 11.74 -23.86 -0.51
N ALA A 28 12.88 -23.82 0.19
CA ALA A 28 13.99 -24.72 -0.07
C ALA A 28 13.63 -26.19 0.19
N GLY A 29 12.77 -26.48 1.17
CA GLY A 29 12.27 -27.83 1.44
C GLY A 29 11.41 -28.38 0.30
N ILE A 30 10.37 -27.64 -0.10
CA ILE A 30 9.42 -28.11 -1.13
C ILE A 30 10.06 -28.16 -2.51
N LEU A 31 10.79 -27.11 -2.89
CA LEU A 31 11.34 -26.97 -4.23
C LEU A 31 12.49 -27.96 -4.50
N LYS A 32 13.08 -28.58 -3.47
CA LYS A 32 14.01 -29.70 -3.65
C LYS A 32 13.35 -30.96 -4.20
N HIS A 33 12.07 -31.15 -3.92
CA HIS A 33 11.31 -32.34 -4.34
C HIS A 33 10.51 -32.11 -5.62
N HIS A 34 10.55 -30.90 -6.19
CA HIS A 34 9.82 -30.53 -7.39
C HIS A 34 10.79 -29.96 -8.43
N ASN A 35 10.51 -30.20 -9.71
CA ASN A 35 11.23 -29.51 -10.77
C ASN A 35 10.72 -28.06 -10.86
N THR A 36 11.57 -27.10 -10.47
CA THR A 36 11.21 -25.68 -10.42
C THR A 36 10.87 -25.12 -11.80
N ILE A 37 11.51 -25.64 -12.85
CA ILE A 37 11.27 -25.21 -14.23
C ILE A 37 9.85 -25.62 -14.66
N ASP A 38 9.45 -26.85 -14.34
CA ASP A 38 8.11 -27.36 -14.65
C ASP A 38 7.04 -26.58 -13.87
N LEU A 39 7.31 -26.22 -12.61
CA LEU A 39 6.41 -25.37 -11.83
C LEU A 39 6.24 -23.98 -12.44
N ILE A 40 7.30 -23.37 -12.97
CA ILE A 40 7.24 -22.05 -13.63
C ILE A 40 6.41 -22.14 -14.92
N GLN A 41 6.61 -23.21 -15.70
CA GLN A 41 5.95 -23.41 -16.99
C GLN A 41 4.54 -24.01 -16.89
N SER A 42 4.15 -24.52 -15.71
CA SER A 42 2.82 -25.08 -15.50
C SER A 42 1.72 -24.06 -15.81
N VAL A 43 0.68 -24.54 -16.49
CA VAL A 43 -0.50 -23.73 -16.83
C VAL A 43 -1.27 -23.45 -15.54
N PRO A 44 -1.57 -22.18 -15.22
CA PRO A 44 -2.37 -21.85 -14.04
C PRO A 44 -3.79 -22.42 -14.15
N ASN A 45 -4.27 -23.02 -13.07
CA ASN A 45 -5.67 -23.40 -12.95
C ASN A 45 -6.47 -22.19 -12.45
N GLY A 46 -7.13 -21.46 -13.34
CA GLY A 46 -7.95 -20.30 -12.98
C GLY A 46 -8.38 -19.47 -14.18
N GLU A 47 -9.25 -18.49 -13.93
CA GLU A 47 -9.63 -17.51 -14.94
C GLU A 47 -8.42 -16.66 -15.34
N THR A 48 -8.21 -16.48 -16.63
CA THR A 48 -7.12 -15.66 -17.16
C THR A 48 -7.44 -14.20 -16.95
N ILE A 49 -6.53 -13.48 -16.28
CA ILE A 49 -6.56 -12.02 -16.21
C ILE A 49 -5.67 -11.42 -17.29
N THR A 50 -6.05 -10.24 -17.79
CA THR A 50 -5.20 -9.49 -18.71
C THR A 50 -3.99 -8.93 -17.97
N LEU A 51 -2.90 -8.66 -18.70
CA LEU A 51 -1.70 -8.04 -18.12
C LEU A 51 -2.02 -6.65 -17.54
N SER A 52 -2.91 -5.89 -18.18
CA SER A 52 -3.33 -4.57 -17.68
C SER A 52 -4.08 -4.65 -16.36
N SER A 53 -4.98 -5.63 -16.21
CA SER A 53 -5.66 -5.90 -14.93
C SER A 53 -4.68 -6.36 -13.87
N ALA A 54 -3.72 -7.24 -14.20
CA ALA A 54 -2.69 -7.69 -13.26
C ALA A 54 -1.85 -6.52 -12.73
N ILE A 55 -1.40 -5.61 -13.60
CA ILE A 55 -0.65 -4.40 -13.20
C ILE A 55 -1.51 -3.51 -12.30
N THR A 56 -2.78 -3.34 -12.63
CA THR A 56 -3.73 -2.53 -11.84
C THR A 56 -3.95 -3.12 -10.44
N LEU A 57 -4.05 -4.45 -10.33
CA LEU A 57 -4.18 -5.15 -9.05
C LEU A 57 -2.94 -4.98 -8.17
N ILE A 58 -1.75 -5.18 -8.73
CA ILE A 58 -0.49 -4.99 -8.01
C ILE A 58 -0.37 -3.54 -7.52
N MET A 59 -0.67 -2.57 -8.40
CA MET A 59 -0.66 -1.16 -7.99
C MET A 59 -1.70 -0.90 -6.89
N GLY A 60 -2.90 -1.43 -7.00
CA GLY A 60 -3.93 -1.30 -5.96
C GLY A 60 -3.47 -1.79 -4.58
N GLY A 61 -2.65 -2.85 -4.55
CA GLY A 61 -2.06 -3.38 -3.31
C GLY A 61 -1.00 -2.46 -2.68
N CYS A 62 -0.20 -1.76 -3.48
CA CYS A 62 0.95 -0.99 -2.99
C CYS A 62 0.79 0.55 -3.04
N ILE A 63 -0.26 1.06 -3.69
CA ILE A 63 -0.43 2.51 -3.95
C ILE A 63 -0.54 3.34 -2.68
N VAL A 64 -1.26 2.84 -1.67
CA VAL A 64 -1.41 3.54 -0.39
C VAL A 64 -0.07 3.61 0.34
N ALA A 65 0.73 2.54 0.31
CA ALA A 65 2.07 2.54 0.87
C ALA A 65 2.98 3.54 0.13
N THR A 66 2.81 3.66 -1.19
CA THR A 66 3.54 4.64 -2.01
C THR A 66 3.17 6.07 -1.62
N LEU A 67 1.89 6.36 -1.37
CA LEU A 67 1.42 7.68 -0.92
C LEU A 67 1.96 8.08 0.47
N ILE A 68 2.17 7.11 1.36
CA ILE A 68 2.69 7.34 2.71
C ILE A 68 4.23 7.32 2.74
N THR A 69 4.88 6.83 1.68
CA THR A 69 6.36 6.75 1.60
C THR A 69 7.06 8.08 1.91
N PRO A 70 6.59 9.24 1.41
CA PRO A 70 7.17 10.55 1.75
C PRO A 70 7.23 10.85 3.26
N ASP A 71 6.23 10.41 4.04
CA ASP A 71 6.17 10.65 5.49
C ASP A 71 7.28 9.91 6.24
N MET A 72 7.65 8.74 5.73
CA MET A 72 8.76 7.94 6.28
C MET A 72 10.10 8.41 5.71
N SER A 73 10.15 8.69 4.40
CA SER A 73 11.38 9.07 3.73
C SER A 73 11.87 10.47 4.07
N ARG A 74 11.02 11.36 4.63
CA ARG A 74 11.43 12.71 5.06
C ARG A 74 12.56 12.71 6.11
N TYR A 75 12.73 11.60 6.83
CA TYR A 75 13.82 11.42 7.80
C TYR A 75 15.09 10.82 7.19
N SER A 76 15.06 10.48 5.90
CA SER A 76 16.22 9.97 5.18
C SER A 76 17.19 11.11 4.86
N LYS A 77 18.49 10.83 4.93
CA LYS A 77 19.51 11.87 4.72
C LYS A 77 19.55 12.34 3.26
N ASN A 78 19.47 11.40 2.30
CA ASN A 78 19.67 11.69 0.88
C ASN A 78 18.63 10.96 -0.01
N SER A 79 18.31 11.54 -1.18
CA SER A 79 17.41 10.95 -2.18
C SER A 79 17.87 9.57 -2.70
N ARG A 80 19.19 9.36 -2.84
CA ARG A 80 19.75 8.06 -3.24
C ARG A 80 19.45 6.96 -2.22
N GLN A 81 19.43 7.28 -0.93
CA GLN A 81 19.06 6.31 0.11
C GLN A 81 17.58 5.95 0.00
N VAL A 82 16.71 6.93 -0.24
CA VAL A 82 15.27 6.69 -0.45
C VAL A 82 15.04 5.79 -1.67
N PHE A 83 15.71 6.06 -2.79
CA PHE A 83 15.62 5.25 -4.00
C PHE A 83 16.00 3.78 -3.74
N TRP A 84 17.18 3.54 -3.15
CA TRP A 84 17.64 2.17 -2.88
C TRP A 84 16.80 1.47 -1.82
N MET A 85 16.33 2.19 -0.80
CA MET A 85 15.40 1.65 0.19
C MET A 85 14.11 1.14 -0.47
N VAL A 86 13.49 1.94 -1.33
CA VAL A 86 12.27 1.55 -2.05
C VAL A 86 12.54 0.41 -3.03
N MET A 87 13.58 0.51 -3.85
CA MET A 87 13.93 -0.51 -4.85
C MET A 87 14.22 -1.87 -4.21
N VAL A 88 15.04 -1.91 -3.15
CA VAL A 88 15.35 -3.16 -2.44
C VAL A 88 14.09 -3.74 -1.80
N SER A 89 13.22 -2.90 -1.24
CA SER A 89 11.96 -3.35 -0.63
C SER A 89 11.03 -3.99 -1.67
N ILE A 90 10.90 -3.40 -2.86
CA ILE A 90 10.07 -3.95 -3.95
C ILE A 90 10.69 -5.25 -4.49
N ILE A 91 12.00 -5.28 -4.74
CA ILE A 91 12.66 -6.48 -5.29
C ILE A 91 12.58 -7.64 -4.28
N LEU A 92 12.93 -7.41 -3.01
CA LEU A 92 12.91 -8.48 -2.02
C LEU A 92 11.49 -8.86 -1.61
N GLY A 93 10.63 -7.87 -1.34
CA GLY A 93 9.26 -8.11 -0.89
C GLY A 93 8.37 -8.61 -2.01
N GLU A 94 8.20 -7.81 -3.06
CA GLU A 94 7.21 -8.10 -4.10
C GLU A 94 7.70 -9.14 -5.10
N PHE A 95 8.97 -9.09 -5.51
CA PHE A 95 9.46 -10.03 -6.52
C PHE A 95 9.89 -11.37 -5.91
N VAL A 96 10.77 -11.36 -4.90
CA VAL A 96 11.30 -12.60 -4.32
C VAL A 96 10.26 -13.32 -3.46
N ILE A 97 9.64 -12.66 -2.47
CA ILE A 97 8.71 -13.35 -1.56
C ILE A 97 7.42 -13.78 -2.28
N ASN A 98 6.79 -12.93 -3.10
CA ASN A 98 5.60 -13.37 -3.85
C ASN A 98 5.95 -14.41 -4.92
N GLY A 99 7.12 -14.31 -5.57
CA GLY A 99 7.59 -15.32 -6.51
C GLY A 99 7.68 -16.70 -5.85
N LEU A 100 8.27 -16.77 -4.65
CA LEU A 100 8.28 -17.99 -3.84
C LEU A 100 6.87 -18.43 -3.46
N ALA A 101 6.02 -17.53 -2.98
CA ALA A 101 4.64 -17.85 -2.62
C ALA A 101 3.85 -18.47 -3.80
N ILE A 102 4.02 -17.95 -5.01
CA ILE A 102 3.40 -18.50 -6.23
C ILE A 102 3.91 -19.93 -6.50
N LEU A 103 5.22 -20.16 -6.37
CA LEU A 103 5.78 -21.50 -6.58
C LEU A 103 5.26 -22.51 -5.54
N LEU A 104 5.16 -22.11 -4.26
CA LEU A 104 4.59 -22.96 -3.22
C LEU A 104 3.11 -23.24 -3.46
N ALA A 105 2.36 -22.21 -3.86
CA ALA A 105 0.95 -22.35 -4.18
C ALA A 105 0.71 -23.32 -5.34
N ARG A 106 1.57 -23.29 -6.36
CA ARG A 106 1.54 -24.25 -7.47
C ARG A 106 1.94 -25.66 -7.04
N ALA A 107 3.02 -25.80 -6.27
CA ALA A 107 3.49 -27.10 -5.80
C ALA A 107 2.44 -27.82 -4.94
N LEU A 108 1.70 -27.07 -4.11
CA LEU A 108 0.69 -27.62 -3.21
C LEU A 108 -0.75 -27.52 -3.76
N ASN A 109 -0.93 -27.00 -4.98
CA ASN A 109 -2.24 -26.78 -5.61
C ASN A 109 -3.24 -26.03 -4.72
N THR A 110 -2.78 -25.01 -3.98
CA THR A 110 -3.63 -24.19 -3.12
C THR A 110 -3.11 -22.75 -3.05
N SER A 111 -3.99 -21.77 -3.05
CA SER A 111 -3.65 -20.36 -2.82
C SER A 111 -3.74 -19.96 -1.35
N ASP A 112 -4.20 -20.86 -0.48
CA ASP A 112 -4.37 -20.57 0.94
C ASP A 112 -3.03 -20.70 1.69
N VAL A 113 -2.53 -19.55 2.17
CA VAL A 113 -1.27 -19.46 2.93
C VAL A 113 -1.32 -20.31 4.21
N VAL A 114 -2.49 -20.44 4.85
CA VAL A 114 -2.62 -21.25 6.08
C VAL A 114 -2.41 -22.73 5.75
N THR A 115 -3.07 -23.21 4.70
CA THR A 115 -2.89 -24.58 4.20
C THR A 115 -1.44 -24.84 3.78
N ILE A 116 -0.83 -23.92 2.99
CA ILE A 116 0.57 -24.03 2.57
C ILE A 116 1.47 -24.22 3.79
N MET A 117 1.36 -23.33 4.78
CA MET A 117 2.26 -23.31 5.94
C MET A 117 2.06 -24.51 6.86
N THR A 118 0.81 -24.97 7.01
CA THR A 118 0.48 -26.13 7.84
C THR A 118 1.02 -27.41 7.22
N GLN A 119 0.91 -27.59 5.90
CA GLN A 119 1.41 -28.77 5.22
C GLN A 119 2.94 -28.85 5.22
N THR A 120 3.64 -27.72 5.30
CA THR A 120 5.08 -27.67 5.03
C THR A 120 5.95 -27.50 6.27
N ALA A 121 5.50 -26.70 7.23
CA ALA A 121 6.23 -26.39 8.46
C ALA A 121 5.45 -26.78 9.72
N GLY A 122 4.30 -27.43 9.57
CA GLY A 122 3.46 -27.88 10.67
C GLY A 122 3.02 -26.74 11.59
N GLY A 123 2.87 -27.04 12.88
CA GLY A 123 2.40 -26.07 13.87
C GLY A 123 3.29 -24.83 14.03
N ILE A 124 4.61 -24.97 13.82
CA ILE A 124 5.54 -23.83 13.94
C ILE A 124 5.33 -22.84 12.79
N GLY A 125 5.19 -23.32 11.55
CA GLY A 125 4.90 -22.47 10.39
C GLY A 125 3.58 -21.73 10.53
N LEU A 126 2.54 -22.42 11.02
CA LEU A 126 1.24 -21.84 11.29
C LEU A 126 1.32 -20.72 12.34
N LEU A 127 2.01 -20.95 13.46
CA LEU A 127 2.21 -19.94 14.50
C LEU A 127 2.91 -18.70 13.95
N VAL A 128 3.95 -18.88 13.12
CA VAL A 128 4.67 -17.77 12.50
C VAL A 128 3.77 -16.91 11.63
N VAL A 129 2.93 -17.53 10.79
CA VAL A 129 1.98 -16.78 9.95
C VAL A 129 0.95 -16.08 10.81
N ILE A 130 0.36 -16.74 11.80
CA ILE A 130 -0.61 -16.11 12.71
C ILE A 130 0.00 -14.89 13.40
N PHE A 131 1.19 -15.03 14.00
CA PHE A 131 1.85 -13.91 14.68
C PHE A 131 2.23 -12.79 13.71
N SER A 132 2.68 -13.11 12.50
CA SER A 132 2.98 -12.13 11.46
C SER A 132 1.72 -11.36 11.03
N THR A 133 0.62 -12.05 10.77
CA THR A 133 -0.66 -11.45 10.38
C THR A 133 -1.27 -10.60 11.50
N LEU A 134 -1.28 -11.10 12.74
CA LEU A 134 -1.73 -10.33 13.90
C LEU A 134 -0.92 -9.04 14.06
N ARG A 135 0.38 -9.13 13.80
CA ARG A 135 1.27 -7.98 13.89
C ARG A 135 0.99 -6.93 12.83
N VAL A 136 0.79 -7.32 11.58
CA VAL A 136 0.40 -6.41 10.50
C VAL A 136 -0.96 -5.77 10.80
N ASN A 137 -1.92 -6.56 11.30
CA ASN A 137 -3.24 -6.06 11.68
C ASN A 137 -3.20 -5.07 12.85
N ASP A 138 -2.32 -5.24 13.86
CA ASP A 138 -2.16 -4.25 14.95
C ASP A 138 -1.66 -2.90 14.42
N ILE A 139 -0.74 -2.91 13.43
CA ILE A 139 -0.26 -1.68 12.78
C ILE A 139 -1.37 -1.02 11.96
N ASN A 140 -2.11 -1.80 11.17
CA ASN A 140 -3.21 -1.29 10.35
C ASN A 140 -4.33 -0.71 11.21
N LEU A 141 -4.69 -1.39 12.30
CA LEU A 141 -5.70 -0.94 13.24
C LEU A 141 -5.23 0.33 13.97
N TYR A 142 -3.94 0.41 14.33
CA TYR A 142 -3.36 1.58 14.98
C TYR A 142 -3.40 2.79 14.05
N SER A 143 -2.89 2.65 12.82
CA SER A 143 -2.88 3.74 11.84
C SER A 143 -4.29 4.19 11.48
N SER A 144 -5.23 3.25 11.29
CA SER A 144 -6.62 3.57 10.96
C SER A 144 -7.30 4.32 12.12
N SER A 145 -7.07 3.87 13.35
CA SER A 145 -7.62 4.53 14.55
C SER A 145 -7.08 5.94 14.73
N LEU A 146 -5.77 6.13 14.52
CA LEU A 146 -5.14 7.44 14.59
C LEU A 146 -5.66 8.38 13.50
N SER A 147 -5.76 7.90 12.26
CA SER A 147 -6.31 8.67 11.14
C SER A 147 -7.75 9.11 11.41
N ILE A 148 -8.62 8.19 11.86
CA ILE A 148 -10.02 8.52 12.19
C ILE A 148 -10.10 9.48 13.37
N ALA A 149 -9.31 9.26 14.43
CA ALA A 149 -9.27 10.17 15.58
C ALA A 149 -8.86 11.59 15.16
N ASN A 150 -7.86 11.71 14.28
CA ASN A 150 -7.40 12.99 13.76
C ASN A 150 -8.47 13.64 12.87
N SER A 151 -9.07 12.89 11.93
CA SER A 151 -10.15 13.39 11.08
C SER A 151 -11.33 13.90 11.89
N ILE A 152 -11.78 13.16 12.92
CA ILE A 152 -12.85 13.61 13.81
C ILE A 152 -12.44 14.87 14.57
N SER A 153 -11.21 14.90 15.12
CA SER A 153 -10.72 16.07 15.84
C SER A 153 -10.66 17.31 14.97
N VAL A 154 -10.26 17.18 13.70
CA VAL A 154 -10.20 18.30 12.74
C VAL A 154 -11.60 18.75 12.33
N LEU A 155 -12.53 17.82 12.08
CA LEU A 155 -13.88 18.14 11.59
C LEU A 155 -14.83 18.63 12.69
N THR A 156 -14.70 18.10 13.90
CA THR A 156 -15.67 18.36 14.99
C THR A 156 -15.08 19.10 16.20
N GLY A 157 -13.76 19.28 16.23
CA GLY A 157 -13.04 19.87 17.37
C GLY A 157 -13.03 18.99 18.64
N LYS A 158 -13.64 17.80 18.60
CA LYS A 158 -13.78 16.91 19.76
C LYS A 158 -12.73 15.79 19.71
N LYS A 159 -12.09 15.55 20.86
CA LYS A 159 -11.21 14.39 21.06
C LYS A 159 -12.05 13.18 21.44
N VAL A 160 -12.12 12.20 20.54
CA VAL A 160 -12.81 10.94 20.81
C VAL A 160 -11.85 9.95 21.47
N ASN A 161 -12.38 9.09 22.33
CA ASN A 161 -11.61 8.06 23.01
C ASN A 161 -11.02 7.06 21.99
N TYR A 162 -9.69 6.97 21.97
CA TYR A 162 -8.93 6.10 21.08
C TYR A 162 -9.32 4.62 21.20
N THR A 163 -9.66 4.15 22.40
CA THR A 163 -10.08 2.77 22.64
C THR A 163 -11.40 2.43 21.95
N ILE A 164 -12.36 3.37 21.94
CA ILE A 164 -13.67 3.18 21.30
C ILE A 164 -13.51 3.10 19.79
N ILE A 165 -12.68 3.97 19.20
CA ILE A 165 -12.38 3.95 17.76
C ILE A 165 -11.74 2.61 17.38
N THR A 166 -10.72 2.21 18.13
CA THR A 166 -9.98 0.95 17.88
C THR A 166 -10.92 -0.26 17.93
N LEU A 167 -11.76 -0.35 18.96
CA LEU A 167 -12.71 -1.46 19.11
C LEU A 167 -13.75 -1.46 17.99
N SER A 168 -14.27 -0.28 17.62
CA SER A 168 -15.27 -0.15 16.56
C SER A 168 -14.71 -0.59 15.21
N ILE A 169 -13.51 -0.15 14.84
CA ILE A 169 -12.86 -0.57 13.58
C ILE A 169 -12.58 -2.07 13.59
N GLY A 170 -12.13 -2.62 14.73
CA GLY A 170 -11.92 -4.05 14.88
C GLY A 170 -13.20 -4.86 14.63
N ILE A 171 -14.31 -4.48 15.27
CA ILE A 171 -15.61 -5.13 15.09
C ILE A 171 -16.09 -5.03 13.65
N ILE A 172 -15.99 -3.85 13.02
CA ILE A 172 -16.41 -3.65 11.62
C ILE A 172 -15.56 -4.52 10.68
N GLY A 173 -14.23 -4.51 10.86
CA GLY A 173 -13.31 -5.31 10.05
C GLY A 173 -13.57 -6.82 10.20
N THR A 174 -13.76 -7.31 11.42
CA THR A 174 -14.12 -8.71 11.67
C THR A 174 -15.48 -9.07 11.07
N THR A 175 -16.46 -8.17 11.16
CA THR A 175 -17.78 -8.36 10.55
C THR A 175 -17.67 -8.49 9.03
N PHE A 176 -16.94 -7.60 8.36
CA PHE A 176 -16.70 -7.72 6.92
C PHE A 176 -15.91 -8.98 6.54
N SER A 177 -14.96 -9.40 7.38
CA SER A 177 -14.26 -10.67 7.19
C SER A 177 -15.23 -11.86 7.18
N VAL A 178 -16.12 -11.94 8.17
CA VAL A 178 -17.15 -12.99 8.27
C VAL A 178 -18.16 -12.92 7.12
N LEU A 179 -18.47 -11.72 6.62
CA LEU A 179 -19.34 -11.51 5.46
C LEU A 179 -18.68 -11.81 4.10
N GLY A 180 -17.45 -12.33 4.08
CA GLY A 180 -16.80 -12.77 2.84
C GLY A 180 -16.16 -11.65 2.03
N ILE A 181 -15.62 -10.59 2.68
CA ILE A 181 -14.93 -9.50 1.96
C ILE A 181 -13.77 -10.01 1.08
N LEU A 182 -13.19 -11.18 1.42
CA LEU A 182 -12.15 -11.83 0.62
C LEU A 182 -12.63 -12.18 -0.80
N ASP A 183 -13.91 -12.51 -0.99
CA ASP A 183 -14.48 -12.80 -2.32
C ASP A 183 -14.52 -11.55 -3.21
N LYS A 184 -14.45 -10.36 -2.60
CA LYS A 184 -14.42 -9.06 -3.29
C LYS A 184 -13.04 -8.44 -3.32
N PHE A 185 -12.00 -9.16 -2.88
CA PHE A 185 -10.65 -8.63 -2.73
C PHE A 185 -10.07 -8.11 -4.06
N VAL A 186 -10.21 -8.86 -5.14
CA VAL A 186 -9.75 -8.45 -6.48
C VAL A 186 -10.41 -7.14 -6.91
N GLY A 187 -11.75 -7.06 -6.80
CA GLY A 187 -12.49 -5.85 -7.14
C GLY A 187 -12.10 -4.65 -6.27
N PHE A 188 -11.87 -4.88 -4.97
CA PHE A 188 -11.36 -3.86 -4.07
C PHE A 188 -9.98 -3.34 -4.51
N LEU A 189 -9.04 -4.23 -4.83
CA LEU A 189 -7.72 -3.85 -5.35
C LEU A 189 -7.83 -3.10 -6.68
N THR A 190 -8.73 -3.49 -7.58
CA THR A 190 -8.97 -2.76 -8.83
C THR A 190 -9.41 -1.32 -8.58
N ILE A 191 -10.35 -1.12 -7.64
CA ILE A 191 -10.81 0.23 -7.27
C ILE A 191 -9.65 1.04 -6.68
N LEU A 192 -8.87 0.47 -5.75
CA LEU A 192 -7.71 1.14 -5.19
C LEU A 192 -6.70 1.53 -6.27
N GLY A 193 -6.44 0.61 -7.20
CA GLY A 193 -5.53 0.78 -8.32
C GLY A 193 -5.96 1.84 -9.34
N VAL A 194 -7.19 2.37 -9.25
CA VAL A 194 -7.69 3.43 -10.15
C VAL A 194 -7.95 4.74 -9.42
N VAL A 195 -8.43 4.69 -8.17
CA VAL A 195 -8.85 5.87 -7.39
C VAL A 195 -7.69 6.60 -6.71
N PHE A 196 -6.66 5.87 -6.25
CA PHE A 196 -5.52 6.49 -5.56
C PHE A 196 -4.41 7.03 -6.48
N PRO A 197 -4.08 6.45 -7.65
CA PRO A 197 -3.08 7.01 -8.55
C PRO A 197 -3.32 8.47 -9.00
N PRO A 198 -4.56 8.94 -9.20
CA PRO A 198 -4.85 10.35 -9.45
C PRO A 198 -4.25 11.30 -8.41
N ILE A 199 -4.27 10.90 -7.13
CA ILE A 199 -3.69 11.69 -6.03
C ILE A 199 -2.18 11.85 -6.24
N VAL A 200 -1.50 10.75 -6.58
CA VAL A 200 -0.07 10.77 -6.91
C VAL A 200 0.19 11.68 -8.13
N GLY A 201 -0.64 11.57 -9.17
CA GLY A 201 -0.53 12.40 -10.37
C GLY A 201 -0.62 13.90 -10.07
N VAL A 202 -1.61 14.31 -9.28
CA VAL A 202 -1.77 15.70 -8.83
C VAL A 202 -0.59 16.15 -7.98
N MET A 203 -0.15 15.34 -7.01
CA MET A 203 0.99 15.66 -6.15
C MET A 203 2.29 15.87 -6.95
N LEU A 204 2.59 14.96 -7.89
CA LEU A 204 3.76 15.06 -8.75
C LEU A 204 3.68 16.28 -9.66
N THR A 205 2.51 16.53 -10.24
CA THR A 205 2.27 17.67 -11.14
C THR A 205 2.42 19.00 -10.41
N ASP A 206 1.81 19.14 -9.23
CA ASP A 206 1.92 20.36 -8.41
C ASP A 206 3.37 20.64 -8.05
N TYR A 207 4.12 19.61 -7.65
CA TYR A 207 5.48 19.75 -7.17
C TYR A 207 6.50 19.98 -8.30
N PHE A 208 6.43 19.22 -9.40
CA PHE A 208 7.45 19.27 -10.45
C PHE A 208 7.11 20.18 -11.63
N ILE A 209 5.83 20.31 -12.00
CA ILE A 209 5.39 21.04 -13.19
C ILE A 209 4.94 22.45 -12.80
N ILE A 210 3.88 22.57 -12.00
CA ILE A 210 3.29 23.86 -11.62
C ILE A 210 4.19 24.60 -10.62
N LYS A 211 4.87 23.85 -9.74
CA LYS A 211 5.83 24.36 -8.76
C LYS A 211 5.21 25.38 -7.80
N THR A 212 3.94 25.18 -7.44
CA THR A 212 3.08 26.13 -6.70
C THR A 212 3.77 26.76 -5.49
N HIS A 213 4.47 25.95 -4.69
CA HIS A 213 5.12 26.40 -3.45
C HIS A 213 6.65 26.40 -3.52
N ARG A 214 7.26 26.34 -4.72
CA ARG A 214 8.71 26.12 -4.87
C ARG A 214 9.57 27.24 -4.29
N ASN A 215 9.13 28.48 -4.37
CA ASN A 215 9.87 29.62 -3.85
C ASN A 215 9.89 29.60 -2.31
N ILE A 216 8.72 29.40 -1.69
CA ILE A 216 8.57 29.27 -0.24
C ILE A 216 9.41 28.10 0.29
N LEU A 217 9.35 26.94 -0.37
CA LEU A 217 10.14 25.77 0.02
C LEU A 217 11.66 26.05 -0.02
N LYS A 218 12.15 26.81 -1.01
CA LYS A 218 13.57 27.20 -1.10
C LYS A 218 13.97 28.15 0.03
N GLU A 219 13.14 29.14 0.33
CA GLU A 219 13.40 30.11 1.40
C GLU A 219 13.42 29.41 2.78
N THR A 220 12.45 28.52 3.02
CA THR A 220 12.38 27.78 4.29
C THR A 220 13.49 26.75 4.44
N GLN A 221 13.98 26.17 3.33
CA GLN A 221 15.12 25.27 3.33
C GLN A 221 16.41 25.99 3.77
N GLN A 222 16.63 27.22 3.30
CA GLN A 222 17.81 28.01 3.68
C GLN A 222 17.79 28.44 5.16
N GLY A 223 16.59 28.65 5.72
CA GLY A 223 16.42 29.03 7.11
C GLY A 223 16.23 27.87 8.11
N GLU A 224 16.31 26.62 7.67
CA GLU A 224 15.99 25.40 8.45
C GLU A 224 14.63 25.48 9.20
N LYS A 225 13.64 26.14 8.59
CA LYS A 225 12.30 26.33 9.17
C LYS A 225 11.27 25.54 8.38
N ILE A 226 10.19 25.13 9.05
CA ILE A 226 9.03 24.55 8.38
C ILE A 226 8.10 25.70 7.97
N PRO A 227 7.62 25.76 6.71
CA PRO A 227 6.67 26.78 6.28
C PRO A 227 5.42 26.76 7.16
N ALA A 228 4.89 27.93 7.51
CA ALA A 228 3.66 27.99 8.28
C ALA A 228 2.46 27.62 7.40
N ASN A 229 1.43 26.97 7.98
CA ASN A 229 0.23 26.53 7.23
C ASN A 229 -0.47 27.66 6.46
N LYS A 230 -0.32 28.92 6.90
CA LYS A 230 -0.85 30.11 6.23
C LYS A 230 -0.16 30.42 4.89
N ASP A 231 1.09 29.98 4.73
CA ASP A 231 1.94 30.28 3.57
C ASP A 231 1.87 29.14 2.52
N THR A 232 1.31 27.99 2.89
CA THR A 232 1.03 26.85 2.00
C THR A 232 -0.46 26.50 2.06
N PRO A 233 -1.34 27.29 1.42
CA PRO A 233 -2.76 26.99 1.40
C PRO A 233 -2.99 25.59 0.83
N LEU A 234 -3.92 24.85 1.43
CA LEU A 234 -4.26 23.49 0.97
C LEU A 234 -4.57 23.53 -0.52
N ILE A 235 -4.02 22.55 -1.24
CA ILE A 235 -4.34 22.31 -2.64
C ILE A 235 -5.87 22.13 -2.72
N GLY A 236 -6.52 23.14 -3.30
CA GLY A 236 -7.96 23.36 -3.14
C GLY A 236 -8.83 22.32 -3.85
N TRP A 237 -10.13 22.59 -3.88
CA TRP A 237 -11.15 21.76 -4.54
C TRP A 237 -10.79 21.31 -5.97
N ASN A 238 -9.97 22.07 -6.69
CA ASN A 238 -9.49 21.73 -8.03
C ASN A 238 -8.73 20.40 -8.09
N ALA A 239 -7.89 20.10 -7.09
CA ALA A 239 -7.20 18.81 -7.02
C ALA A 239 -8.19 17.67 -6.77
N VAL A 240 -9.16 17.89 -5.89
CA VAL A 240 -10.21 16.90 -5.61
C VAL A 240 -11.03 16.64 -6.87
N PHE A 241 -11.45 17.68 -7.58
CA PHE A 241 -12.17 17.55 -8.85
C PHE A 241 -11.33 16.82 -9.91
N ALA A 242 -10.05 17.17 -10.06
CA ALA A 242 -9.15 16.48 -10.98
C ALA A 242 -9.05 14.98 -10.65
N CYS A 243 -8.89 14.64 -9.37
CA CYS A 243 -8.83 13.25 -8.93
C CYS A 243 -10.13 12.48 -9.17
N VAL A 244 -11.29 13.09 -8.89
CA VAL A 244 -12.61 12.46 -9.10
C VAL A 244 -12.85 12.20 -10.58
N ILE A 245 -12.67 13.22 -11.44
CA ILE A 245 -12.88 13.07 -12.88
C ILE A 245 -11.92 12.03 -13.46
N ALA A 246 -10.65 12.08 -13.06
CA ALA A 246 -9.65 11.13 -13.55
C ALA A 246 -9.89 9.70 -13.05
N SER A 247 -10.43 9.51 -11.85
CA SER A 247 -10.85 8.20 -11.36
C SER A 247 -12.00 7.64 -12.19
N ILE A 248 -12.99 8.48 -12.53
CA ILE A 248 -14.11 8.08 -13.40
C ILE A 248 -13.57 7.68 -14.78
N LEU A 249 -12.69 8.49 -15.36
CA LEU A 249 -12.03 8.18 -16.64
C LEU A 249 -11.22 6.88 -16.57
N GLY A 250 -10.52 6.63 -15.47
CA GLY A 250 -9.77 5.40 -15.28
C GLY A 250 -10.65 4.15 -15.19
N ILE A 251 -11.90 4.28 -14.74
CA ILE A 251 -12.88 3.18 -14.69
C ILE A 251 -13.55 2.99 -16.05
N THR A 252 -13.85 4.07 -16.78
CA THR A 252 -14.61 3.99 -18.04
C THR A 252 -13.74 3.71 -19.26
N VAL A 253 -12.47 4.09 -19.24
CA VAL A 253 -11.53 3.86 -20.35
C VAL A 253 -10.88 2.49 -20.19
N GLU A 254 -11.43 1.50 -20.88
CA GLU A 254 -10.96 0.11 -20.87
C GLU A 254 -9.64 -0.09 -21.65
N THR A 255 -9.24 0.88 -22.46
CA THR A 255 -8.02 0.79 -23.27
C THR A 255 -6.77 1.09 -22.47
N GLY A 256 -5.81 0.17 -22.46
CA GLY A 256 -4.52 0.36 -21.80
C GLY A 256 -4.52 -0.08 -20.34
N ILE A 257 -3.76 0.61 -19.49
CA ILE A 257 -3.64 0.29 -18.05
C ILE A 257 -4.44 1.33 -17.27
N PRO A 258 -5.59 0.96 -16.67
CA PRO A 258 -6.49 1.86 -15.93
C PRO A 258 -5.78 2.79 -14.94
N THR A 259 -4.85 2.24 -14.16
CA THR A 259 -3.99 2.99 -13.21
C THR A 259 -3.21 4.13 -13.87
N ILE A 260 -2.60 3.87 -15.02
CA ILE A 260 -1.78 4.88 -15.71
C ILE A 260 -2.70 5.93 -16.33
N ASN A 261 -3.82 5.51 -16.91
CA ASN A 261 -4.82 6.41 -17.48
C ASN A 261 -5.34 7.38 -16.43
N SER A 262 -5.72 6.89 -15.24
CA SER A 262 -6.24 7.74 -14.17
C SER A 262 -5.16 8.69 -13.62
N LEU A 263 -3.92 8.23 -13.46
CA LEU A 263 -2.81 9.08 -13.02
C LEU A 263 -2.51 10.21 -14.02
N LEU A 264 -2.41 9.88 -15.31
CA LEU A 264 -2.11 10.86 -16.36
C LEU A 264 -3.27 11.83 -16.57
N ALA A 265 -4.51 11.34 -16.59
CA ALA A 265 -5.69 12.18 -16.69
C ALA A 265 -5.76 13.19 -15.53
N ALA A 266 -5.48 12.76 -14.30
CA ALA A 266 -5.46 13.66 -13.15
C ALA A 266 -4.39 14.74 -13.27
N SER A 267 -3.20 14.34 -13.73
CA SER A 267 -2.08 15.25 -13.97
C SER A 267 -2.45 16.33 -15.00
N ILE A 268 -3.02 15.92 -16.14
CA ILE A 268 -3.42 16.84 -17.22
C ILE A 268 -4.56 17.77 -16.77
N ILE A 269 -5.63 17.20 -16.19
CA ILE A 269 -6.79 17.98 -15.73
C ILE A 269 -6.36 19.00 -14.67
N TYR A 270 -5.48 18.62 -13.74
CA TYR A 270 -4.99 19.52 -12.72
C TYR A 270 -4.14 20.66 -13.30
N VAL A 271 -3.27 20.40 -14.28
CA VAL A 271 -2.57 21.47 -15.02
C VAL A 271 -3.56 22.43 -15.66
N LEU A 272 -4.56 21.93 -16.39
CA LEU A 272 -5.55 22.78 -17.06
C LEU A 272 -6.31 23.66 -16.06
N LEU A 273 -6.79 23.07 -14.95
CA LEU A 273 -7.47 23.81 -13.89
C LEU A 273 -6.57 24.84 -13.20
N SER A 274 -5.27 24.59 -13.10
CA SER A 274 -4.31 25.54 -12.52
C SER A 274 -4.02 26.74 -13.42
N ILE A 275 -4.06 26.54 -14.75
CA ILE A 275 -3.85 27.61 -15.74
C ILE A 275 -5.06 28.55 -15.79
N ILE A 276 -6.29 28.01 -15.76
CA ILE A 276 -7.54 28.80 -15.85
C ILE A 276 -7.70 29.77 -14.67
N LYS A 277 -7.10 29.46 -13.52
CA LYS A 277 -7.22 30.27 -12.29
C LYS A 277 -6.11 31.33 -12.16
N LYS A 278 -5.13 31.34 -13.06
CA LYS A 278 -4.01 32.27 -13.06
C LYS A 278 -4.38 33.54 -13.83
#